data_AF-A0A658NNC1-F1
#
_entry.id   AF-A0A658NNC1-F1
#
_cell.length_a   1.000
_cell.length_b   1.000
_cell.length_c   1.000
_cell.angle_alpha   90.00
_cell.angle_beta   90.00
_cell.angle_gamma   90.00
#
_symmetry.space_group_name_H-M   'P 1'
#
loop_
_entity.id
_entity.type
_entity.pdbx_description
1 polymer ?
#
loop_
_entity_poly.entity_id
_entity_poly.type
_entity_poly.pdbx_seq_one_letter_code
_entity_poly.pdbx_strand_id
1 'polypeptide(L)' 'AFPKSLIVMGSGAIGIEFASFYRTMGAEVTVVEVLPQVLPVEDAEIAAVARKQFEKAGLKILTSTKVTKVEKGANEIVC' A
#
# COMPACT_ATOMS: atom_id res chain seq x y z
N ALA A 1 -19.71 -4.14 -5.22
CA ALA A 1 -18.62 -4.72 -6.03
C ALA A 1 -17.29 -4.17 -5.52
N PHE A 2 -16.25 -5.01 -5.44
CA PHE A 2 -14.90 -4.57 -5.04
C PHE A 2 -14.14 -4.00 -6.25
N PRO A 3 -13.21 -3.05 -6.03
CA PRO A 3 -12.41 -2.51 -7.13
C PRO A 3 -11.45 -3.58 -7.68
N LYS A 4 -11.15 -3.51 -8.98
CA LYS A 4 -10.13 -4.40 -9.60
C LYS A 4 -8.73 -4.09 -9.07
N SER A 5 -8.43 -2.81 -8.88
CA SER A 5 -7.18 -2.31 -8.32
C SER A 5 -7.42 -1.19 -7.32
N LEU A 6 -6.52 -1.05 -6.36
CA LEU A 6 -6.57 -0.04 -5.31
C LEU A 6 -5.15 0.50 -5.06
N ILE A 7 -5.05 1.81 -4.97
CA ILE A 7 -3.86 2.46 -4.40
C ILE A 7 -4.15 2.93 -2.98
N VAL A 8 -3.22 2.65 -2.07
CA VAL A 8 -3.23 3.13 -0.68
C VAL A 8 -2.03 4.04 -0.48
N MET A 9 -2.28 5.31 -0.17
CA MET A 9 -1.24 6.29 0.11
C MET A 9 -1.03 6.40 1.62
N GLY A 10 0.13 5.96 2.09
CA GLY A 10 0.50 5.82 3.49
C GLY A 10 0.44 4.36 3.96
N SER A 11 1.50 3.92 4.62
CA SER A 11 1.69 2.53 5.12
C SER A 11 1.63 2.41 6.65
N GLY A 12 1.00 3.39 7.32
CA GLY A 12 0.64 3.26 8.74
C GLY A 12 -0.38 2.14 8.97
N ALA A 13 -0.69 1.84 10.23
CA ALA A 13 -1.56 0.72 10.62
C ALA A 13 -2.87 0.67 9.82
N ILE A 14 -3.60 1.79 9.76
CA ILE A 14 -4.87 1.90 9.02
C ILE A 14 -4.68 1.59 7.52
N GLY A 15 -3.65 2.18 6.90
CA GLY A 15 -3.37 1.97 5.47
C GLY A 15 -3.11 0.50 5.16
N ILE A 16 -2.30 -0.16 5.99
CA ILE A 16 -1.98 -1.58 5.85
C ILE A 16 -3.18 -2.49 6.12
N GLU A 17 -4.03 -2.18 7.09
CA GLU A 17 -5.27 -2.92 7.37
C GLU A 17 -6.19 -2.93 6.14
N PHE A 18 -6.46 -1.77 5.56
CA PHE A 18 -7.29 -1.68 4.35
C PHE A 18 -6.60 -2.29 3.13
N ALA A 19 -5.30 -2.09 2.97
CA ALA A 19 -4.54 -2.72 1.89
C ALA A 19 -4.69 -4.25 1.94
N SER A 20 -4.49 -4.84 3.11
CA SER A 20 -4.59 -6.28 3.34
C SER A 20 -6.03 -6.78 3.17
N PHE A 21 -7.02 -6.04 3.66
CA PHE A 21 -8.43 -6.36 3.48
C PHE A 21 -8.80 -6.43 2.01
N TYR A 22 -8.54 -5.37 1.23
CA TYR A 22 -8.88 -5.34 -0.19
C TYR A 22 -8.10 -6.35 -1.02
N ARG A 23 -6.83 -6.60 -0.66
CA ARG A 23 -6.04 -7.65 -1.28
C ARG A 23 -6.64 -9.04 -1.06
N THR A 24 -7.11 -9.30 0.16
CA THR A 24 -7.81 -10.56 0.51
C THR A 24 -9.11 -10.71 -0.27
N MET A 25 -9.81 -9.61 -0.53
CA MET A 25 -11.01 -9.58 -1.38
C MET A 25 -10.71 -9.68 -2.88
N GLY A 26 -9.44 -9.82 -3.27
CA GLY A 26 -9.01 -10.10 -4.65
C GLY A 26 -8.57 -8.87 -5.45
N ALA A 27 -8.56 -7.67 -4.87
CA ALA A 27 -8.04 -6.48 -5.55
C ALA A 27 -6.51 -6.55 -5.72
N GLU A 28 -6.02 -5.96 -6.81
CA GLU A 28 -4.60 -5.61 -6.94
C GLU A 28 -4.30 -4.36 -6.12
N VAL A 29 -3.47 -4.48 -5.09
CA VAL A 29 -3.23 -3.38 -4.15
C VAL A 29 -1.79 -2.90 -4.23
N THR A 30 -1.62 -1.59 -4.44
CA THR A 30 -0.34 -0.90 -4.33
C THR A 30 -0.35 0.06 -3.14
N VAL A 31 0.59 -0.09 -2.23
CA VAL A 31 0.82 0.82 -1.11
C VAL A 31 1.99 1.74 -1.46
N VAL A 32 1.80 3.05 -1.29
CA VAL A 32 2.84 4.06 -1.50
C VAL A 32 3.14 4.75 -0.18
N GLU A 33 4.40 4.76 0.21
CA GLU A 33 4.89 5.34 1.45
C GLU A 33 6.05 6.29 1.16
N VAL A 34 5.99 7.48 1.74
CA VAL A 34 7.03 8.50 1.58
C VAL A 34 8.27 8.18 2.43
N LEU A 35 8.09 7.48 3.54
CA LEU A 35 9.16 7.05 4.42
C LEU A 35 9.87 5.78 3.91
N PRO A 36 11.09 5.48 4.40
CA PRO A 36 11.88 4.36 3.89
C PRO A 36 11.33 2.96 4.18
N GLN A 37 10.41 2.85 5.15
CA GLN A 37 9.87 1.57 5.61
C GLN A 37 8.35 1.60 5.75
N VAL A 38 7.75 0.41 5.71
CA VAL A 38 6.35 0.21 6.07
C VAL A 38 6.17 0.25 7.58
N LEU A 39 4.98 0.61 8.05
CA LEU A 39 4.70 0.77 9.48
C LEU A 39 5.79 1.65 10.15
N PRO A 40 5.89 2.93 9.77
CA PRO A 40 7.07 3.76 10.06
C PRO A 40 7.31 4.08 11.54
N VAL A 41 6.35 3.75 12.41
CA VAL A 41 6.46 3.91 13.87
C VAL A 41 7.06 2.66 14.52
N GLU A 42 7.06 1.52 13.82
CA GLU A 42 7.56 0.26 14.33
C GLU A 42 9.08 0.14 14.17
N ASP A 43 9.66 -0.76 14.97
CA ASP A 43 11.08 -1.10 14.87
C ASP A 43 11.44 -1.63 13.47
N ALA A 44 12.65 -1.30 12.99
CA ALA A 44 13.10 -1.63 11.65
C ALA A 44 13.11 -3.14 11.35
N GLU A 45 13.44 -3.98 12.35
CA GLU A 45 13.42 -5.43 12.18
C GLU A 45 11.99 -5.94 12.00
N ILE A 46 11.05 -5.41 12.78
CA ILE A 46 9.63 -5.74 12.70
C ILE A 46 9.03 -5.27 11.37
N ALA A 47 9.34 -4.04 10.96
CA ALA A 47 8.92 -3.49 9.68
C ALA A 47 9.44 -4.32 8.49
N ALA A 48 10.68 -4.82 8.56
CA ALA A 48 11.26 -5.67 7.52
C ALA A 48 10.58 -7.05 7.45
N VAL A 49 10.25 -7.65 8.59
CA VAL A 49 9.48 -8.90 8.64
C VAL A 49 8.07 -8.67 8.09
N ALA A 50 7.40 -7.62 8.53
CA ALA A 50 6.05 -7.27 8.08
C ALA A 50 6.00 -7.04 6.57
N ARG A 51 6.96 -6.27 6.02
CA ARG A 51 7.08 -6.04 4.57
C ARG A 51 7.14 -7.35 3.79
N LYS A 52 7.99 -8.29 4.20
CA LYS A 52 8.10 -9.60 3.54
C LYS A 52 6.77 -10.37 3.56
N GLN A 53 6.01 -10.30 4.66
CA GLN A 53 4.70 -10.96 4.74
C GLN A 53 3.67 -10.30 3.85
N PHE A 54 3.63 -8.96 3.82
CA PHE A 54 2.72 -8.20 2.98
C PHE A 54 2.99 -8.42 1.48
N GLU A 55 4.25 -8.39 1.07
CA GLU A 55 4.66 -8.69 -0.31
C GLU A 55 4.33 -10.14 -0.68
N LYS A 56 4.54 -11.10 0.25
CA LYS A 56 4.12 -12.49 0.06
C LYS A 56 2.61 -12.67 -0.07
N ALA A 57 1.82 -11.85 0.63
CA ALA A 57 0.36 -11.79 0.48
C ALA A 57 -0.09 -11.10 -0.83
N GLY A 58 0.86 -10.58 -1.61
CA GLY A 58 0.63 -9.97 -2.92
C GLY A 58 0.33 -8.48 -2.88
N LEU A 59 0.66 -7.79 -1.78
CA LEU A 59 0.71 -6.32 -1.78
C LEU A 59 1.95 -5.85 -2.54
N LYS A 60 1.79 -4.86 -3.42
CA LYS A 60 2.91 -4.12 -3.99
C LYS A 60 3.21 -2.93 -3.10
N ILE A 61 4.47 -2.75 -2.69
CA ILE A 61 4.85 -1.72 -1.71
C ILE A 61 5.97 -0.85 -2.26
N LEU A 62 5.71 0.46 -2.34
CA LEU A 62 6.64 1.48 -2.80
C LEU A 62 6.99 2.38 -1.62
N THR A 63 8.14 2.15 -0.99
CA THR A 63 8.68 3.03 0.06
C THR A 63 9.55 4.13 -0.55
N SER A 64 9.91 5.14 0.24
CA SER A 64 10.66 6.32 -0.23
C SER A 64 10.06 6.99 -1.47
N THR A 65 8.74 6.88 -1.64
CA THR A 65 8.03 7.30 -2.85
C THR A 65 7.00 8.35 -2.48
N LYS A 66 7.16 9.56 -3.02
CA LYS A 66 6.25 10.67 -2.81
C LYS A 66 5.31 10.82 -3.99
N VAL A 67 4.00 10.73 -3.75
CA VAL A 67 2.98 11.11 -4.73
C VAL A 67 3.01 12.63 -4.88
N THR A 68 3.13 13.12 -6.12
CA THR A 68 3.24 14.57 -6.41
C THR A 68 1.97 15.15 -7.03
N LYS A 69 1.17 14.31 -7.68
CA LYS A 69 -0.08 14.70 -8.34
C LYS A 69 -1.05 13.54 -8.27
N VAL A 70 -2.35 13.82 -8.25
CA VAL A 70 -3.40 12.81 -8.43
C VAL A 70 -4.38 13.36 -9.45
N GLU A 71 -4.67 12.58 -10.48
CA GLU A 71 -5.58 12.93 -11.56
C GLU A 71 -6.67 11.86 -11.69
N LYS A 72 -7.91 12.34 -11.83
CA LYS A 72 -9.05 11.47 -12.10
C LYS A 72 -9.22 11.36 -13.62
N GLY A 73 -8.93 10.18 -14.16
CA GLY A 73 -9.27 9.81 -15.52
C GLY A 73 -10.76 9.45 -15.65
N ALA A 74 -11.16 8.97 -16.84
CA ALA A 74 -12.55 8.59 -17.08
C ALA A 74 -13.01 7.45 -16.15
N ASN A 75 -12.18 6.42 -15.96
CA ASN A 75 -12.49 5.23 -15.15
C ASN A 75 -11.30 4.78 -14.28
N GLU A 76 -10.30 5.64 -14.09
CA GLU A 76 -9.06 5.31 -13.37
C GLU A 76 -8.54 6.51 -12.56
N ILE A 77 -7.72 6.21 -11.56
CA ILE A 77 -6.96 7.20 -10.81
C ILE A 77 -5.49 7.04 -11.18
N VAL A 78 -4.86 8.13 -11.60
CA VAL A 78 -3.44 8.18 -11.94
C VAL A 78 -2.74 9.10 -10.95
N CYS A 79 -1.58 8.69 -10.45
CA CYS A 79 -0.83 9.40 -9.42
C CYS A 79 0.68 9.17 -9.53
#